data_AF-A0A7C4VMH3-F1
#
_entry.id   AF-A0A7C4VMH3-F1
#
_cell.length_a   1.000
_cell.length_b   1.000
_cell.length_c   1.000
_cell.angle_alpha   90.00
_cell.angle_beta   90.00
_cell.angle_gamma   90.00
#
_symmetry.space_group_name_H-M   'P 1'
#
loop_
_entity.id
_entity.type
_entity.pdbx_description
1 polymer ?
#
loop_
_entity_poly.entity_id
_entity_poly.type
_entity_poly.pdbx_seq_one_letter_code
_entity_poly.pdbx_strand_id
1 'polypeptide(L)'
;MTSGAHTSISADAPGYLPAVCSAPTFAGSQVTLASIGLLSGDINDDAQIDAVDATTLGVSFGNTGPNLPADINLDGAVDIFDIILLSVNFGQGQQVWNCLSAQPLSQIIQ
;
A
#
# COMPACT_ATOMS: atom_id res chain seq x y z
N MET A 1 9.26 4.92 -17.47
CA MET A 1 7.86 5.35 -17.68
C MET A 1 7.81 6.17 -18.95
N THR A 2 6.87 5.89 -19.87
CA THR A 2 6.70 6.69 -21.08
C THR A 2 6.04 8.02 -20.72
N SER A 3 6.50 9.11 -21.32
CA SER A 3 5.84 10.41 -21.21
C SER A 3 4.42 10.34 -21.76
N GLY A 4 3.51 11.15 -21.20
CA GLY A 4 2.11 11.20 -21.60
C GLY A 4 1.14 10.89 -20.47
N ALA A 5 -0.15 10.82 -20.83
CA ALA A 5 -1.23 10.49 -19.92
C ALA A 5 -1.29 8.99 -19.63
N HIS A 6 -1.48 8.63 -18.37
CA HIS A 6 -1.72 7.27 -17.90
C HIS A 6 -3.09 7.21 -17.25
N THR A 7 -3.79 6.08 -17.35
CA THR A 7 -5.11 5.93 -16.71
C THR A 7 -4.97 5.85 -15.18
N SER A 8 -4.00 5.08 -14.70
CA SER A 8 -3.68 4.98 -13.29
C SER A 8 -2.24 4.51 -13.10
N ILE A 9 -1.66 4.87 -11.95
CA ILE A 9 -0.43 4.29 -11.41
C ILE A 9 -0.76 3.82 -9.99
N SER A 10 -0.32 2.62 -9.63
CA SER A 10 -0.51 2.05 -8.29
C SER A 10 0.84 1.88 -7.58
N ALA A 11 0.88 2.20 -6.29
CA ALA A 11 1.90 1.74 -5.36
C ALA A 11 1.30 0.59 -4.54
N ASP A 12 1.99 -0.55 -4.51
CA ASP A 12 1.44 -1.83 -4.07
C ASP A 12 2.53 -2.66 -3.38
N ALA A 13 2.16 -3.38 -2.32
CA ALA A 13 3.03 -4.33 -1.63
C ALA A 13 2.17 -5.39 -0.90
N PRO A 14 2.57 -6.67 -0.85
CA PRO A 14 1.80 -7.72 -0.18
C PRO A 14 1.54 -7.40 1.29
N GLY A 15 0.29 -7.52 1.74
CA GLY A 15 -0.10 -7.23 3.13
C GLY A 15 -0.41 -5.76 3.40
N TYR A 16 -0.37 -4.89 2.39
CA TYR A 16 -0.59 -3.45 2.50
C TYR A 16 -1.66 -2.99 1.52
N LEU A 17 -2.50 -2.05 1.95
CA LEU A 17 -3.47 -1.41 1.08
C LEU A 17 -2.78 -0.73 -0.10
N PRO A 18 -3.23 -0.98 -1.34
CA PRO A 18 -2.68 -0.30 -2.50
C PRO A 18 -3.07 1.17 -2.51
N ALA A 19 -2.20 2.00 -3.08
CA ALA A 19 -2.47 3.42 -3.27
C ALA A 19 -2.47 3.79 -4.76
N VAL A 20 -3.56 4.42 -5.21
CA VAL A 20 -3.74 4.74 -6.64
C VAL A 20 -3.66 6.24 -6.91
N CYS A 21 -2.83 6.56 -7.90
CA CYS A 21 -2.77 7.85 -8.55
C CYS A 21 -3.59 7.79 -9.84
N SER A 22 -4.72 8.51 -9.85
CA SER A 22 -5.66 8.51 -10.96
C SER A 22 -5.26 9.54 -12.01
N ALA A 23 -5.23 9.11 -13.27
CA ALA A 23 -5.01 9.95 -14.44
C ALA A 23 -3.75 10.86 -14.42
N PRO A 24 -2.54 10.40 -13.98
CA PRO A 24 -1.37 11.26 -14.00
C PRO A 24 -0.87 11.47 -15.43
N THR A 25 -0.37 12.68 -15.69
CA THR A 25 0.33 13.03 -16.93
C THR A 25 1.78 13.33 -16.62
N PHE A 26 2.71 12.64 -17.29
CA PHE A 26 4.14 12.79 -17.06
C PHE A 26 4.82 13.53 -18.22
N ALA A 27 5.54 14.61 -17.92
CA ALA A 27 6.35 15.36 -18.86
C ALA A 27 7.84 14.97 -18.75
N GLY A 28 8.23 13.84 -19.33
CA GLY A 28 9.64 13.44 -19.39
C GLY A 28 9.87 11.93 -19.45
N SER A 29 11.11 11.55 -19.69
CA SER A 29 11.53 10.13 -19.72
C SER A 29 11.72 9.53 -18.31
N GLN A 30 11.88 10.38 -17.29
CA GLN A 30 12.00 10.00 -15.89
C GLN A 30 11.30 11.05 -15.03
N VAL A 31 10.45 10.61 -14.11
CA VAL A 31 9.74 11.44 -13.14
C VAL A 31 9.87 10.78 -11.77
N THR A 32 10.13 11.57 -10.74
CA THR A 32 10.10 11.09 -9.36
C THR A 32 8.70 11.30 -8.80
N LEU A 33 8.08 10.26 -8.26
CA LEU A 33 6.75 10.39 -7.68
C LEU A 33 6.81 10.81 -6.21
N ALA A 34 5.76 11.45 -5.72
CA ALA A 34 5.63 11.79 -4.31
C ALA A 34 5.63 10.52 -3.45
N SER A 35 6.38 10.53 -2.35
CA SER A 35 6.36 9.42 -1.41
C SER A 35 4.97 9.20 -0.83
N ILE A 36 4.62 7.94 -0.59
CA ILE A 36 3.40 7.52 0.09
C ILE A 36 3.73 6.39 1.06
N GLY A 37 3.11 6.42 2.24
CA GLY A 37 3.09 5.27 3.15
C GLY A 37 1.88 4.42 2.85
N LEU A 38 2.09 3.12 2.64
CA LEU A 38 1.00 2.16 2.52
C LEU A 38 0.56 1.70 3.91
N LEU A 39 -0.74 1.53 4.11
CA LEU A 39 -1.29 1.05 5.37
C LEU A 39 -1.22 -0.49 5.39
N SER A 40 -0.56 -1.06 6.39
CA SER A 40 -0.49 -2.50 6.59
C SER A 40 -1.84 -3.05 7.08
N GLY A 41 -2.19 -4.27 6.67
CA GLY A 41 -3.33 -5.01 7.19
C GLY A 41 -4.28 -5.61 6.14
N ASP A 42 -4.04 -5.35 4.85
CA ASP A 42 -4.78 -5.98 3.74
C ASP A 42 -4.08 -7.31 3.41
N ILE A 43 -4.37 -8.34 4.21
CA ILE A 43 -3.67 -9.62 4.22
C ILE A 43 -4.19 -10.52 3.09
N ASN A 44 -5.45 -10.34 2.69
CA ASN A 44 -6.10 -11.13 1.65
C ASN A 44 -6.03 -10.49 0.25
N ASP A 45 -5.38 -9.32 0.10
CA ASP A 45 -5.23 -8.53 -1.14
C ASP A 45 -6.59 -8.16 -1.79
N ASP A 46 -7.59 -7.78 -0.99
CA ASP A 46 -8.91 -7.36 -1.48
C ASP A 46 -9.14 -5.83 -1.50
N ALA A 47 -8.09 -5.06 -1.17
CA ALA A 47 -8.09 -3.61 -1.08
C ALA A 47 -9.00 -3.04 0.03
N GLN A 48 -9.29 -3.85 1.05
CA GLN A 48 -9.91 -3.46 2.31
C GLN A 48 -9.10 -4.02 3.49
N ILE A 49 -9.19 -3.36 4.64
CA ILE A 49 -8.70 -3.91 5.91
C ILE A 49 -9.92 -4.18 6.77
N ASP A 50 -10.32 -5.44 6.89
CA ASP A 50 -11.54 -5.81 7.58
C ASP A 50 -11.45 -7.11 8.41
N ALA A 51 -12.61 -7.68 8.74
CA ALA A 51 -12.70 -8.87 9.57
C ALA A 51 -12.10 -10.12 8.90
N VAL A 52 -12.03 -10.16 7.56
CA VAL A 52 -11.40 -11.25 6.81
C VAL A 52 -9.89 -11.23 7.02
N ASP A 53 -9.26 -10.06 7.03
CA ASP A 53 -7.83 -9.92 7.35
C ASP A 53 -7.56 -10.29 8.80
N ALA A 54 -8.36 -9.77 9.73
CA ALA A 54 -8.24 -10.10 11.15
C ALA A 54 -8.39 -11.62 11.40
N THR A 55 -9.30 -12.28 10.67
CA THR A 55 -9.47 -13.73 10.74
C THR A 55 -8.27 -14.47 10.17
N THR A 56 -7.73 -14.01 9.03
CA THR A 56 -6.54 -14.61 8.37
C THR A 56 -5.31 -14.50 9.27
N LEU A 57 -5.13 -13.37 9.93
CA LEU A 57 -4.11 -13.15 10.95
C LEU A 57 -4.31 -14.10 12.13
N GLY A 58 -5.51 -14.14 12.70
CA GLY A 58 -5.84 -15.00 13.84
C GLY A 58 -5.59 -16.49 13.59
N VAL A 59 -5.85 -16.98 12.37
CA VAL A 59 -5.54 -18.36 11.96
C VAL A 59 -4.03 -18.63 11.94
N SER A 60 -3.22 -17.61 11.64
CA SER A 60 -1.76 -17.70 11.54
C SER A 60 -1.03 -17.36 12.84
N PHE A 61 -1.76 -16.99 13.90
CA PHE A 61 -1.18 -16.51 15.15
C PHE A 61 -0.21 -17.51 15.77
N GLY A 62 0.97 -17.03 16.16
CA GLY A 62 2.06 -17.83 16.72
C GLY A 62 2.96 -18.49 15.69
N ASN A 63 2.69 -18.35 14.39
CA ASN A 63 3.63 -18.77 13.35
C ASN A 63 4.89 -17.91 13.39
N THR A 64 6.03 -18.52 13.09
CA THR A 64 7.33 -17.82 13.00
C THR A 64 8.08 -18.27 11.77
N GLY A 65 8.82 -17.35 11.14
CA GLY A 65 9.61 -17.64 9.95
C GLY A 65 9.59 -16.49 8.95
N PRO A 66 10.32 -16.64 7.83
CA PRO A 66 10.36 -15.62 6.80
C PRO A 66 9.08 -15.62 5.95
N ASN A 67 8.68 -14.44 5.47
CA ASN A 67 7.61 -14.25 4.48
C ASN A 67 6.24 -14.80 4.91
N LEU A 68 5.88 -14.64 6.18
CA LEU A 68 4.53 -14.97 6.64
C LEU A 68 3.56 -13.86 6.21
N PRO A 69 2.48 -14.15 5.46
CA PRO A 69 1.56 -13.10 4.97
C PRO A 69 0.92 -12.26 6.09
N ALA A 70 0.74 -12.86 7.26
CA ALA A 70 0.14 -12.21 8.44
C ALA A 70 1.17 -11.53 9.37
N ASP A 71 2.46 -11.66 9.10
CA ASP A 71 3.54 -10.92 9.78
C ASP A 71 3.66 -9.58 9.06
N ILE A 72 2.78 -8.66 9.41
CA ILE A 72 2.62 -7.39 8.68
C ILE A 72 3.62 -6.34 9.13
N ASN A 73 4.31 -6.58 10.26
CA ASN A 73 5.42 -5.74 10.73
C ASN A 73 6.81 -6.25 10.29
N LEU A 74 6.87 -7.47 9.72
CA LEU A 74 8.05 -8.15 9.20
C LEU A 74 9.12 -8.46 10.25
N ASP A 75 8.71 -8.75 11.49
CA ASP A 75 9.63 -9.09 12.58
C ASP A 75 9.94 -10.60 12.68
N GLY A 76 9.29 -11.41 11.85
CA GLY A 76 9.47 -12.85 11.75
C GLY A 76 8.52 -13.67 12.63
N ALA A 77 7.56 -13.04 13.31
CA ALA A 77 6.51 -13.70 14.07
C ALA A 77 5.14 -13.11 13.73
N VAL A 78 4.11 -13.95 13.72
CA VAL A 78 2.71 -13.48 13.70
C VAL A 78 2.23 -13.42 15.14
N ASP A 79 2.16 -12.22 15.71
CA ASP A 79 1.83 -12.05 17.12
C ASP A 79 0.86 -10.89 17.39
N ILE A 80 0.82 -10.44 18.65
CA ILE A 80 -0.10 -9.38 19.09
C ILE A 80 0.22 -8.02 18.46
N PHE A 81 1.46 -7.77 18.06
CA PHE A 81 1.86 -6.52 17.43
C PHE A 81 1.29 -6.40 16.02
N ASP A 82 1.18 -7.50 15.27
CA ASP A 82 0.47 -7.53 13.99
C ASP A 82 -1.01 -7.22 14.17
N ILE A 83 -1.66 -7.81 15.19
CA ILE A 83 -3.08 -7.53 15.50
C ILE A 83 -3.27 -6.05 15.80
N ILE A 84 -2.37 -5.44 16.58
CA ILE A 84 -2.45 -4.01 16.92
C ILE A 84 -2.31 -3.16 15.65
N LEU A 85 -1.35 -3.45 14.77
CA LEU A 85 -1.17 -2.72 13.51
C LEU A 85 -2.38 -2.81 12.60
N LEU A 86 -2.93 -4.01 12.41
CA LEU A 86 -4.16 -4.21 11.66
C LEU A 86 -5.32 -3.42 12.27
N SER A 87 -5.46 -3.45 13.61
CA SER A 87 -6.54 -2.76 14.32
C SER A 87 -6.49 -1.25 14.16
N VAL A 88 -5.29 -0.65 14.06
CA VAL A 88 -5.13 0.80 13.83
C VAL A 88 -5.63 1.21 12.44
N ASN A 89 -5.52 0.32 11.46
CA ASN A 89 -5.93 0.57 10.07
C ASN A 89 -7.28 -0.07 9.72
N PHE A 90 -8.01 -0.64 10.68
CA PHE A 90 -9.25 -1.35 10.42
C PHE A 90 -10.32 -0.44 9.80
N GLY A 91 -11.01 -0.94 8.78
CA GLY A 91 -12.04 -0.25 8.01
C GLY A 91 -11.49 0.73 6.96
N GLN A 92 -10.18 0.79 6.77
CA GLN A 92 -9.58 1.50 5.64
C GLN A 92 -9.71 0.67 4.37
N GLY A 93 -9.71 1.35 3.22
CA GLY A 93 -9.65 0.73 1.91
C GLY A 93 -8.64 1.44 1.03
N GLN A 94 -8.60 1.07 -0.25
CA GLN A 94 -7.69 1.63 -1.26
C GLN A 94 -7.37 3.12 -1.06
N GLN A 95 -6.07 3.42 -0.93
CA GLN A 95 -5.59 4.76 -0.65
C GLN A 95 -5.57 5.64 -1.91
N VAL A 96 -5.92 6.92 -1.75
CA VAL A 96 -5.76 7.91 -2.83
C VAL A 96 -4.35 8.50 -2.76
N TRP A 97 -3.61 8.45 -3.87
CA TRP A 97 -2.22 8.94 -3.95
C TRP A 97 -2.08 10.16 -4.87
N ASN A 98 -1.67 11.28 -4.29
CA ASN A 98 -1.30 12.49 -5.04
C ASN A 98 0.14 12.39 -5.59
N CYS A 99 0.37 11.47 -6.54
CA CYS A 99 1.72 11.09 -6.97
C CYS A 99 2.57 12.19 -7.63
N LEU A 100 1.95 13.29 -8.07
CA LEU A 100 2.63 14.43 -8.71
C LEU A 100 2.93 15.60 -7.75
N SER A 101 2.46 15.54 -6.50
CA SER A 101 2.54 16.66 -5.53
C SER A 101 3.96 17.01 -5.06
N ALA A 102 4.95 16.14 -5.30
CA ALA A 102 6.35 16.37 -4.95
C ALA A 102 7.19 16.94 -6.11
N GLN A 103 6.59 17.20 -7.27
CA GLN A 103 7.33 17.67 -8.45
C GLN A 103 7.32 19.21 -8.56
N PRO A 104 8.44 19.84 -8.96
CA PRO A 104 8.44 21.27 -9.28
C PRO A 104 7.48 21.55 -10.45
N LEU A 105 6.83 22.72 -10.44
CA LEU A 105 5.81 23.14 -11.42
C LEU A 105 6.25 22.96 -12.89
N SER A 106 7.55 23.00 -13.17
CA SER A 106 8.15 22.75 -14.49
C SER A 106 8.01 21.31 -15.02
N GLN A 107 7.48 20.39 -14.23
CA GLN A 107 7.25 18.99 -14.60
C GLN A 107 5.76 18.61 -14.62
N ILE A 108 4.88 19.55 -14.24
CA ILE A 108 3.45 19.29 -14.06
C ILE A 108 2.64 19.66 -15.32
N ILE A 109 3.13 20.56 -16.18
CA ILE A 109 2.37 21.03 -17.36
C ILE A 109 3.30 21.38 -18.54
N GLN A 110 3.10 20.69 -19.66
CA GLN A 110 3.15 21.25 -21.03
C GLN A 110 1.93 20.75 -21.80
#